data_AF-A0A3P7I2S3-F1
#
_entry.id   AF-A0A3P7I2S3-F1
#
_cell.length_a   1.000
_cell.length_b   1.000
_cell.length_c   1.000
_cell.angle_alpha   90.00
_cell.angle_beta   90.00
_cell.angle_gamma   90.00
#
_symmetry.space_group_name_H-M   'P 1'
#
loop_
_entity.id
_entity.type
_entity.pdbx_description
1 polymer ?
#
loop_
_entity_poly.entity_id
_entity_poly.type
_entity_poly.pdbx_seq_one_letter_code
_entity_poly.pdbx_strand_id
1 'polypeptide(L)'
;MIKACATLPQNRLHQTKVLKEALDIKEGNPHLKFAGVNVANGFTSVPGRILPAPSIVYGGNQLVKPTDNCKWNGDRSRFLEPATLSNWAVCATLTQNDSRRLHIKDYVARIEGRCRQRGMEVDPCAEIFNLQRQNFESLKEWYASQKAKNRRYLMFITSDNIKQHDLIKLLEIEYQIVSQEIKGSKVDAVLVKNQNQTLDNVVAKINEKLGGVNYNIMLGSKPNDSLVSYLSR
;
A
#
# COMPACT_ATOMS: atom_id res chain seq x y z
N MET A 1 1.45 13.95 21.64
CA MET A 1 1.46 14.99 20.60
C MET A 1 0.33 14.80 19.58
N ILE A 2 0.29 13.75 18.74
CA ILE A 2 -0.76 13.60 17.70
C ILE A 2 -2.19 13.68 18.26
N LYS A 3 -2.49 12.95 19.35
CA LYS A 3 -3.83 13.00 19.99
C LYS A 3 -4.20 14.40 20.51
N ALA A 4 -3.21 15.21 20.91
CA ALA A 4 -3.44 16.55 21.42
C ALA A 4 -3.58 17.59 20.31
N CYS A 5 -3.05 17.32 19.12
CA CYS A 5 -2.99 18.27 18.02
C CYS A 5 -3.98 17.97 16.89
N ALA A 6 -4.45 16.73 16.73
CA ALA A 6 -5.43 16.37 15.70
C ALA A 6 -6.79 17.01 16.00
N THR A 7 -7.38 17.70 15.01
CA THR A 7 -8.73 18.26 15.13
C THR A 7 -9.43 18.24 13.79
N LEU A 8 -10.76 18.22 13.82
CA LEU A 8 -11.58 18.28 12.62
C LEU A 8 -11.48 19.66 11.95
N PRO A 9 -11.55 19.76 10.62
CA PRO A 9 -11.44 21.05 9.92
C PRO A 9 -12.38 22.14 10.47
N GLN A 10 -13.61 21.76 10.85
CA GLN A 10 -14.60 22.66 11.44
C GLN A 10 -14.11 23.25 12.78
N ASN A 11 -13.58 22.40 13.65
CA ASN A 11 -13.01 22.81 14.93
C ASN A 11 -11.75 23.65 14.73
N ARG A 12 -10.92 23.32 13.74
CA ARG A 12 -9.71 24.09 13.42
C ARG A 12 -10.08 25.51 13.02
N LEU A 13 -11.07 25.67 12.15
CA LEU A 13 -11.54 26.97 11.69
C LEU A 13 -12.05 27.83 12.86
N HIS A 14 -12.83 27.22 13.75
CA HIS A 14 -13.28 27.88 14.98
C HIS A 14 -12.12 28.28 15.89
N GLN A 15 -11.18 27.37 16.16
CA GLN A 15 -9.99 27.64 16.97
C GLN A 15 -9.14 28.77 16.40
N THR A 16 -8.95 28.81 15.08
CA THR A 16 -8.22 29.90 14.42
C THR A 16 -8.93 31.23 14.59
N LYS A 17 -10.27 31.26 14.54
CA LYS A 17 -11.05 32.48 14.80
C LYS A 17 -10.86 32.96 16.24
N VAL A 18 -10.99 32.05 17.22
CA VAL A 18 -10.78 32.36 18.64
C VAL A 18 -9.36 32.86 18.89
N LEU A 19 -8.36 32.23 18.29
CA LEU A 19 -6.96 32.64 18.44
C LEU A 19 -6.71 34.03 17.83
N LYS A 20 -7.28 34.32 16.65
CA LYS A 20 -7.22 35.64 16.03
C LYS A 20 -7.78 36.72 16.97
N GLU A 21 -8.92 36.44 17.59
CA GLU A 21 -9.54 37.35 18.57
C GLU A 21 -8.69 37.51 19.83
N ALA A 22 -8.14 36.41 20.36
CA ALA A 22 -7.29 36.41 21.55
C ALA A 22 -5.94 37.14 21.35
N LEU A 23 -5.40 37.10 20.13
CA LEU A 23 -4.20 37.85 19.73
C LEU A 23 -4.48 39.31 19.39
N ASP A 24 -5.72 39.77 19.56
CA ASP A 24 -6.17 41.12 19.22
C ASP A 24 -5.92 41.51 17.75
N ILE A 25 -5.85 40.51 16.86
CA ILE A 25 -5.71 40.69 15.40
C ILE A 25 -7.11 40.95 14.83
N LYS A 26 -7.64 42.13 15.15
CA LYS A 26 -8.97 42.58 14.73
C LYS A 26 -8.97 44.06 14.39
N GLU A 27 -10.03 44.48 13.71
CA GLU A 27 -10.28 45.89 13.43
C GLU A 27 -10.38 46.70 14.74
N GLY A 28 -9.77 47.88 14.76
CA GLY A 28 -9.73 48.75 15.94
C GLY A 28 -8.53 48.57 16.86
N ASN A 29 -7.64 47.60 16.63
CA ASN A 29 -6.36 47.52 17.35
C ASN A 29 -5.51 48.78 17.10
N PRO A 30 -5.12 49.54 18.16
CA PRO A 30 -4.39 50.82 17.99
C PRO A 30 -3.03 50.68 17.31
N HIS A 31 -2.31 49.59 17.57
CA HIS A 31 -0.99 49.34 16.98
C HIS A 31 -1.10 49.00 15.50
N LEU A 32 -2.06 48.16 15.11
CA LEU A 32 -2.31 47.84 13.71
C LEU A 32 -2.78 49.08 12.94
N LYS A 33 -3.66 49.89 13.55
CA LYS A 33 -4.13 51.15 12.96
C LYS A 33 -2.98 52.16 12.78
N PHE A 34 -2.11 52.32 13.78
CA PHE A 34 -0.93 53.18 13.68
C PHE A 34 0.01 52.73 12.56
N ALA A 35 0.15 51.43 12.35
CA ALA A 35 0.93 50.85 11.25
C ALA A 35 0.23 50.92 9.88
N GLY A 36 -0.98 51.48 9.79
CA GLY A 36 -1.75 51.55 8.53
C GLY A 36 -2.30 50.19 8.07
N VAL A 37 -2.43 49.21 8.97
CA VAL A 37 -2.90 47.86 8.65
C VAL A 37 -4.39 47.72 8.98
N ASN A 38 -5.18 47.32 7.98
CA ASN A 38 -6.59 46.97 8.15
C ASN A 38 -6.76 45.44 8.13
N VAL A 39 -7.53 44.91 9.08
CA VAL A 39 -7.74 43.46 9.24
C VAL A 39 -9.15 43.09 8.80
N ALA A 40 -9.27 42.17 7.85
CA ALA A 40 -10.57 41.64 7.42
C ALA A 40 -11.23 40.82 8.55
N ASN A 41 -12.54 40.92 8.72
CA ASN A 41 -13.27 40.25 9.81
C ASN A 41 -13.36 38.72 9.64
N GLY A 42 -13.50 38.22 8.41
CA GLY A 42 -13.63 36.80 8.09
C GLY A 42 -12.36 36.16 7.51
N PHE A 43 -12.45 34.87 7.22
CA PHE A 43 -11.47 34.19 6.37
C PHE A 43 -11.62 34.65 4.92
N THR A 44 -10.51 34.77 4.20
CA THR A 44 -10.51 35.05 2.77
C THR A 44 -11.21 33.93 2.02
N SER A 45 -12.29 34.25 1.31
CA SER A 45 -12.97 33.32 0.42
C SER A 45 -12.23 33.24 -0.91
N VAL A 46 -12.03 32.02 -1.40
CA VAL A 46 -11.36 31.76 -2.68
C VAL A 46 -12.27 30.86 -3.51
N PRO A 47 -12.57 31.22 -4.77
CA PRO A 47 -13.35 30.35 -5.64
C PRO A 47 -12.58 29.05 -5.90
N GLY A 48 -13.21 27.93 -5.56
CA GLY A 48 -12.70 26.59 -5.84
C GLY A 48 -13.43 25.96 -7.02
N ARG A 49 -12.80 24.94 -7.62
CA ARG A 49 -13.46 24.06 -8.60
C ARG A 49 -13.26 22.59 -8.21
N ILE A 50 -14.28 21.78 -8.40
CA ILE A 50 -14.23 20.33 -8.20
C ILE A 50 -13.95 19.68 -9.55
N LEU A 51 -12.82 18.97 -9.67
CA LEU A 51 -12.49 18.24 -10.87
C LEU A 51 -13.33 16.96 -10.96
N PRO A 52 -13.74 16.54 -12.17
CA PRO A 52 -14.41 15.25 -12.34
C PRO A 52 -13.46 14.11 -11.94
N ALA A 53 -14.02 13.07 -11.32
CA ALA A 53 -13.26 11.89 -10.97
C ALA A 53 -12.75 11.17 -12.23
N PRO A 54 -11.51 10.63 -12.21
CA PRO A 54 -11.00 9.84 -13.32
C PRO A 54 -11.69 8.48 -13.39
N SER A 55 -11.52 7.76 -14.50
CA SER A 55 -11.90 6.33 -14.58
C SER A 55 -10.68 5.45 -14.42
N ILE A 56 -10.82 4.33 -13.70
CA ILE A 56 -9.75 3.35 -13.49
C ILE A 56 -9.97 2.17 -14.44
N VAL A 57 -8.94 1.81 -15.21
CA VAL A 57 -8.97 0.72 -16.19
C VAL A 57 -8.20 -0.47 -15.62
N TYR A 58 -8.87 -1.62 -15.59
CA TYR A 58 -8.30 -2.92 -15.23
C TYR A 58 -8.26 -3.86 -16.44
N GLY A 59 -7.70 -5.05 -16.26
CA GLY A 59 -7.60 -6.08 -17.30
C GLY A 59 -8.95 -6.42 -17.91
N GLY A 60 -8.95 -6.73 -19.21
CA GLY A 60 -10.18 -6.98 -19.97
C GLY A 60 -11.03 -5.72 -20.18
N ASN A 61 -10.42 -4.54 -20.20
CA ASN A 61 -11.06 -3.22 -20.35
C ASN A 61 -12.16 -2.93 -19.31
N GLN A 62 -12.05 -3.52 -18.12
CA GLN A 62 -13.00 -3.25 -17.05
C GLN A 62 -12.78 -1.83 -16.52
N LEU A 63 -13.84 -1.02 -16.57
CA LEU A 63 -13.85 0.33 -16.03
C LEU A 63 -14.44 0.37 -14.62
N VAL A 64 -13.66 0.91 -13.68
CA VAL A 64 -14.09 1.17 -12.31
C VAL A 64 -14.06 2.67 -12.07
N LYS A 65 -15.19 3.23 -11.65
CA LYS A 65 -15.26 4.64 -11.26
C LYS A 65 -15.00 4.76 -9.76
N PRO A 66 -14.12 5.68 -9.32
CA PRO A 66 -13.98 6.00 -7.92
C PRO A 66 -15.30 6.51 -7.33
N THR A 67 -15.66 5.95 -6.18
CA THR A 67 -16.75 6.40 -5.31
C THR A 67 -16.17 7.13 -4.10
N ASP A 68 -16.99 7.86 -3.34
CA ASP A 68 -16.68 8.37 -2.00
C ASP A 68 -15.24 8.86 -1.75
N ASN A 69 -14.98 10.14 -2.04
CA ASN A 69 -13.67 10.78 -1.81
C ASN A 69 -12.52 10.10 -2.57
N CYS A 70 -12.72 9.82 -3.86
CA CYS A 70 -11.71 9.27 -4.76
C CYS A 70 -11.18 7.88 -4.35
N LYS A 71 -12.01 7.06 -3.71
CA LYS A 71 -11.70 5.66 -3.40
C LYS A 71 -12.33 4.76 -4.45
N TRP A 72 -11.67 3.67 -4.82
CA TRP A 72 -12.30 2.67 -5.68
C TRP A 72 -12.02 1.29 -5.13
N ASN A 73 -12.91 0.35 -5.43
CA ASN A 73 -12.73 -1.03 -5.09
C ASN A 73 -12.62 -1.87 -6.38
N GLY A 74 -11.42 -2.35 -6.66
CA GLY A 74 -11.15 -3.26 -7.76
C GLY A 74 -11.21 -4.74 -7.36
N ASP A 75 -11.78 -5.13 -6.22
CA ASP A 75 -11.75 -6.50 -5.65
C ASP A 75 -11.98 -7.64 -6.66
N ARG A 76 -12.89 -7.44 -7.61
CA ARG A 76 -13.27 -8.44 -8.62
C ARG A 76 -12.54 -8.30 -9.96
N SER A 77 -11.67 -7.31 -10.08
CA SER A 77 -10.95 -6.98 -11.31
C SER A 77 -9.65 -7.78 -11.43
N ARG A 78 -9.29 -8.14 -12.66
CA ARG A 78 -7.95 -8.66 -12.96
C ARG A 78 -6.98 -7.50 -13.14
N PHE A 79 -5.69 -7.73 -12.87
CA PHE A 79 -4.68 -6.73 -13.17
C PHE A 79 -4.65 -6.41 -14.66
N LEU A 80 -4.30 -5.16 -14.99
CA LEU A 80 -4.20 -4.71 -16.36
C LEU A 80 -3.15 -5.51 -17.14
N GLU A 81 -1.95 -5.62 -16.56
CA GLU A 81 -0.88 -6.49 -17.03
C GLU A 81 -0.48 -7.41 -15.86
N PRO A 82 -1.02 -8.64 -15.81
CA PRO A 82 -0.65 -9.59 -14.78
C PRO A 82 0.74 -10.19 -15.05
N ALA A 83 1.60 -10.17 -14.04
CA ALA A 83 2.92 -10.81 -14.08
C ALA A 83 2.86 -12.29 -13.66
N THR A 84 3.94 -13.02 -13.92
CA THR A 84 4.10 -14.43 -13.57
C THR A 84 4.94 -14.60 -12.30
N LEU A 85 4.33 -15.10 -11.22
CA LEU A 85 5.03 -15.48 -9.99
C LEU A 85 5.56 -16.92 -10.13
N SER A 86 6.85 -17.06 -10.32
CA SER A 86 7.48 -18.34 -10.69
C SER A 86 8.81 -18.53 -10.01
N ASN A 87 9.17 -19.80 -9.78
CA ASN A 87 10.37 -20.21 -9.05
C ASN A 87 10.63 -19.37 -7.78
N TRP A 88 9.68 -19.39 -6.84
CA TRP A 88 9.68 -18.55 -5.64
C TRP A 88 9.66 -19.37 -4.35
N ALA A 89 10.07 -18.75 -3.24
CA ALA A 89 10.17 -19.40 -1.93
C ALA A 89 9.76 -18.46 -0.79
N VAL A 90 9.47 -19.06 0.36
CA VAL A 90 9.06 -18.36 1.58
C VAL A 90 10.08 -18.63 2.69
N CYS A 91 10.51 -17.58 3.39
CA CYS A 91 11.23 -17.68 4.66
C CYS A 91 10.38 -17.10 5.78
N ALA A 92 10.03 -17.94 6.75
CA ALA A 92 9.37 -17.54 7.97
C ALA A 92 10.40 -17.33 9.08
N THR A 93 10.38 -16.17 9.72
CA THR A 93 11.15 -15.90 10.94
C THR A 93 10.17 -15.49 12.03
N LEU A 94 9.80 -16.44 12.88
CA LEU A 94 8.71 -16.28 13.83
C LEU A 94 9.17 -16.43 15.27
N THR A 95 8.48 -15.77 16.19
CA THR A 95 8.54 -16.11 17.61
C THR A 95 7.91 -17.48 17.85
N GLN A 96 8.21 -18.11 19.00
CA GLN A 96 7.63 -19.41 19.36
C GLN A 96 6.09 -19.38 19.44
N ASN A 97 5.52 -18.25 19.88
CA ASN A 97 4.07 -18.09 19.94
C ASN A 97 3.46 -17.97 18.54
N ASP A 98 4.09 -17.18 17.67
CA ASP A 98 3.59 -16.99 16.30
C ASP A 98 3.78 -18.24 15.44
N SER A 99 4.83 -19.02 15.65
CA SER A 99 5.04 -20.27 14.90
C SER A 99 3.96 -21.32 15.16
N ARG A 100 3.33 -21.29 16.35
CA ARG A 100 2.18 -22.15 16.70
C ARG A 100 0.86 -21.60 16.16
N ARG A 101 0.72 -20.27 16.10
CA ARG A 101 -0.52 -19.58 15.75
C ARG A 101 -0.69 -19.34 14.25
N LEU A 102 0.41 -19.07 13.53
CA LEU A 102 0.37 -18.70 12.12
C LEU A 102 0.49 -19.93 11.23
N HIS A 103 -0.59 -20.22 10.50
CA HIS A 103 -0.61 -21.27 9.49
C HIS A 103 -0.04 -20.77 8.16
N ILE A 104 1.30 -20.77 8.05
CA ILE A 104 2.02 -20.23 6.88
C ILE A 104 1.62 -20.91 5.58
N LYS A 105 1.39 -22.23 5.60
CA LYS A 105 0.95 -22.97 4.41
C LYS A 105 -0.40 -22.48 3.89
N ASP A 106 -1.36 -22.24 4.78
CA ASP A 106 -2.69 -21.75 4.42
C ASP A 106 -2.62 -20.31 3.87
N TYR A 107 -1.73 -19.49 4.44
CA TYR A 107 -1.50 -18.14 3.94
C TYR A 107 -0.91 -18.15 2.52
N VAL A 108 0.09 -19.00 2.28
CA VAL A 108 0.68 -19.19 0.95
C VAL A 108 -0.37 -19.65 -0.05
N ALA A 109 -1.21 -20.64 0.31
CA ALA A 109 -2.30 -21.09 -0.55
C ALA A 109 -3.31 -19.97 -0.86
N ARG A 110 -3.63 -19.10 0.11
CA ARG A 110 -4.47 -17.92 -0.13
C ARG A 110 -3.82 -16.90 -1.05
N ILE A 111 -2.52 -16.65 -0.92
CA ILE A 111 -1.76 -15.77 -1.83
C ILE A 111 -1.83 -16.32 -3.26
N GLU A 112 -1.50 -17.60 -3.45
CA GLU A 112 -1.52 -18.22 -4.78
C GLU A 112 -2.91 -18.16 -5.41
N GLY A 113 -3.95 -18.53 -4.64
CA GLY A 113 -5.33 -18.45 -5.09
C GLY A 113 -5.74 -17.03 -5.46
N ARG A 114 -5.32 -16.04 -4.67
CA ARG A 114 -5.66 -14.64 -4.94
C ARG A 114 -4.90 -14.07 -6.15
N CYS A 115 -3.62 -14.38 -6.31
CA CYS A 115 -2.85 -14.05 -7.50
C CYS A 115 -3.53 -14.60 -8.77
N ARG A 116 -3.96 -15.87 -8.76
CA ARG A 116 -4.70 -16.48 -9.88
C ARG A 116 -6.04 -15.77 -10.15
N GLN A 117 -6.79 -15.40 -9.10
CA GLN A 117 -8.02 -14.61 -9.25
C GLN A 117 -7.77 -13.23 -9.87
N ARG A 118 -6.62 -12.62 -9.59
CA ARG A 118 -6.18 -11.35 -10.18
C ARG A 118 -5.60 -11.49 -11.59
N GLY A 119 -5.56 -12.71 -12.15
CA GLY A 119 -5.10 -12.99 -13.50
C GLY A 119 -3.61 -13.30 -13.61
N MET A 120 -2.87 -13.38 -12.51
CA MET A 120 -1.46 -13.78 -12.51
C MET A 120 -1.30 -15.27 -12.76
N GLU A 121 -0.23 -15.63 -13.47
CA GLU A 121 0.27 -17.01 -13.51
C GLU A 121 1.13 -17.27 -12.27
N VAL A 122 0.91 -18.41 -11.61
CA VAL A 122 1.54 -18.70 -10.31
C VAL A 122 1.95 -20.16 -10.20
N ASP A 123 3.27 -20.37 -10.16
CA ASP A 123 3.85 -21.65 -9.77
C ASP A 123 3.58 -21.93 -8.29
N PRO A 124 3.42 -23.21 -7.88
CA PRO A 124 3.40 -23.57 -6.48
C PRO A 124 4.66 -23.07 -5.75
N CYS A 125 4.49 -22.62 -4.51
CA CYS A 125 5.63 -22.25 -3.67
C CYS A 125 6.61 -23.43 -3.54
N ALA A 126 7.86 -23.21 -3.95
CA ALA A 126 8.81 -24.30 -4.08
C ALA A 126 9.46 -24.70 -2.74
N GLU A 127 9.46 -23.81 -1.76
CA GLU A 127 10.01 -24.08 -0.43
C GLU A 127 9.41 -23.11 0.61
N ILE A 128 9.04 -23.64 1.78
CA ILE A 128 8.73 -22.84 2.97
C ILE A 128 9.76 -23.19 4.04
N PHE A 129 10.67 -22.27 4.29
CA PHE A 129 11.76 -22.42 5.25
C PHE A 129 11.43 -21.68 6.54
N ASN A 130 11.71 -22.28 7.70
CA ASN A 130 11.55 -21.63 8.99
C ASN A 130 12.92 -21.34 9.63
N LEU A 131 13.31 -20.07 9.62
CA LEU A 131 14.60 -19.60 10.11
C LEU A 131 14.60 -19.60 11.64
N GLN A 132 15.29 -20.59 12.23
CA GLN A 132 15.37 -20.74 13.69
C GLN A 132 16.28 -19.69 14.34
N ARG A 133 17.38 -19.34 13.67
CA ARG A 133 18.38 -18.37 14.16
C ARG A 133 18.16 -17.01 13.51
N GLN A 134 17.77 -16.03 14.30
CA GLN A 134 17.44 -14.68 13.85
C GLN A 134 18.69 -13.81 13.72
N ASN A 135 19.72 -14.29 13.04
CA ASN A 135 20.97 -13.56 12.84
C ASN A 135 21.24 -13.31 11.35
N PHE A 136 22.16 -12.39 11.07
CA PHE A 136 22.51 -11.99 9.72
C PHE A 136 23.09 -13.14 8.90
N GLU A 137 24.01 -13.92 9.47
CA GLU A 137 24.68 -15.02 8.77
C GLU A 137 23.70 -16.09 8.28
N SER A 138 22.79 -16.56 9.13
CA SER A 138 21.80 -17.58 8.74
C SER A 138 20.83 -17.05 7.67
N LEU A 139 20.48 -15.76 7.71
CA LEU A 139 19.67 -15.14 6.65
C LEU A 139 20.47 -15.04 5.34
N LYS A 140 21.75 -14.67 5.42
CA LYS A 140 22.66 -14.57 4.27
C LYS A 140 22.90 -15.94 3.61
N GLU A 141 23.17 -16.97 4.41
CA GLU A 141 23.30 -18.37 3.95
C GLU A 141 22.03 -18.82 3.22
N TRP A 142 20.86 -18.52 3.78
CA TRP A 142 19.60 -18.86 3.13
C TRP A 142 19.46 -18.13 1.79
N TYR A 143 19.70 -16.82 1.74
CA TYR A 143 19.71 -16.05 0.47
C TYR A 143 20.67 -16.65 -0.57
N ALA A 144 21.90 -16.97 -0.18
CA ALA A 144 22.89 -17.59 -1.06
C ALA A 144 22.38 -18.93 -1.64
N SER A 145 21.76 -19.76 -0.79
CA SER A 145 21.16 -21.02 -1.24
C SER A 145 20.01 -20.80 -2.24
N GLN A 146 19.19 -19.75 -2.04
CA GLN A 146 18.09 -19.44 -2.96
C GLN A 146 18.61 -18.86 -4.29
N LYS A 147 19.70 -18.10 -4.26
CA LYS A 147 20.39 -17.66 -5.48
C LYS A 147 20.91 -18.84 -6.29
N ALA A 148 21.53 -19.82 -5.63
CA ALA A 148 22.01 -21.04 -6.29
C ALA A 148 20.86 -21.87 -6.92
N LYS A 149 19.67 -21.83 -6.33
CA LYS A 149 18.43 -22.44 -6.87
C LYS A 149 17.74 -21.58 -7.94
N ASN A 150 18.36 -20.49 -8.39
CA ASN A 150 17.82 -19.53 -9.35
C ASN A 150 16.44 -18.96 -8.96
N ARG A 151 16.14 -18.83 -7.65
CA ARG A 151 14.86 -18.26 -7.21
C ARG A 151 14.72 -16.84 -7.72
N ARG A 152 13.53 -16.50 -8.22
CA ARG A 152 13.24 -15.17 -8.77
C ARG A 152 12.57 -14.23 -7.76
N TYR A 153 11.95 -14.80 -6.74
CA TYR A 153 11.18 -14.04 -5.77
C TYR A 153 11.21 -14.71 -4.39
N LEU A 154 11.38 -13.90 -3.33
CA LEU A 154 11.42 -14.36 -1.95
C LEU A 154 10.37 -13.62 -1.10
N MET A 155 9.51 -14.39 -0.44
CA MET A 155 8.57 -13.87 0.54
C MET A 155 9.10 -14.09 1.95
N PHE A 156 9.16 -13.03 2.74
CA PHE A 156 9.52 -13.11 4.15
C PHE A 156 8.27 -12.94 5.02
N ILE A 157 8.08 -13.83 5.97
CA ILE A 157 7.02 -13.70 6.97
C ILE A 157 7.67 -13.57 8.34
N THR A 158 7.54 -12.40 8.96
CA THR A 158 8.25 -12.07 10.19
C THR A 158 7.29 -11.70 11.31
N SER A 159 7.56 -12.14 12.53
CA SER A 159 6.82 -11.62 13.70
C SER A 159 7.00 -10.11 13.83
N ASP A 160 5.96 -9.40 14.30
CA ASP A 160 5.94 -7.94 14.36
C ASP A 160 7.06 -7.34 15.23
N ASN A 161 7.51 -8.08 16.26
CA ASN A 161 8.59 -7.67 17.15
C ASN A 161 10.00 -7.93 16.58
N ILE A 162 10.13 -8.66 15.47
CA ILE A 162 11.41 -8.96 14.84
C ILE A 162 11.75 -7.85 13.83
N LYS A 163 12.91 -7.22 14.03
CA LYS A 163 13.46 -6.18 13.17
C LYS A 163 14.51 -6.77 12.23
N GLN A 164 14.06 -7.26 11.08
CA GLN A 164 14.94 -7.81 10.03
C GLN A 164 14.77 -7.13 8.66
N HIS A 165 13.87 -6.14 8.57
CA HIS A 165 13.56 -5.46 7.31
C HIS A 165 14.80 -4.92 6.59
N ASP A 166 15.65 -4.20 7.32
CA ASP A 166 16.85 -3.57 6.76
C ASP A 166 17.86 -4.62 6.26
N LEU A 167 18.00 -5.74 6.97
CA LEU A 167 18.87 -6.86 6.57
C LEU A 167 18.33 -7.57 5.34
N ILE A 168 17.01 -7.80 5.27
CA ILE A 168 16.35 -8.37 4.10
C ILE A 168 16.60 -7.49 2.87
N LYS A 169 16.51 -6.16 3.01
CA LYS A 169 16.73 -5.20 1.93
C LYS A 169 18.18 -5.07 1.51
N LEU A 170 19.12 -5.16 2.46
CA LEU A 170 20.54 -5.23 2.15
C LEU A 170 20.85 -6.47 1.30
N LEU A 171 20.34 -7.63 1.69
CA LEU A 171 20.58 -8.90 0.98
C LEU A 171 19.83 -8.98 -0.35
N GLU A 172 18.65 -8.35 -0.48
CA GLU A 172 17.96 -8.20 -1.77
C GLU A 172 18.83 -7.48 -2.80
N ILE A 173 19.54 -6.42 -2.39
CA ILE A 173 20.50 -5.73 -3.24
C ILE A 173 21.73 -6.60 -3.52
N GLU A 174 22.28 -7.29 -2.52
CA GLU A 174 23.48 -8.14 -2.70
C GLU A 174 23.22 -9.31 -3.67
N TYR A 175 22.10 -10.01 -3.51
CA TYR A 175 21.78 -11.22 -4.29
C TYR A 175 20.92 -10.94 -5.54
N GLN A 176 20.37 -9.73 -5.68
CA GLN A 176 19.52 -9.33 -6.79
C GLN A 176 18.31 -10.28 -6.95
N ILE A 177 17.63 -10.55 -5.84
CA ILE A 177 16.39 -11.34 -5.81
C ILE A 177 15.30 -10.49 -5.17
N VAL A 178 14.24 -10.25 -5.94
CA VAL A 178 13.10 -9.46 -5.50
C VAL A 178 12.51 -10.04 -4.21
N SER A 179 12.28 -9.19 -3.21
CA SER A 179 11.76 -9.63 -1.92
C SER A 179 10.53 -8.86 -1.43
N GLN A 180 9.68 -9.52 -0.64
CA GLN A 180 8.58 -8.89 0.09
C GLN A 180 8.44 -9.45 1.50
N GLU A 181 8.54 -8.56 2.49
CA GLU A 181 8.27 -8.89 3.89
C GLU A 181 6.80 -8.65 4.26
N ILE A 182 6.22 -9.56 5.03
CA ILE A 182 4.86 -9.52 5.54
C ILE A 182 4.93 -9.78 7.05
N LYS A 183 4.33 -8.89 7.83
CA LYS A 183 4.27 -9.05 9.29
C LYS A 183 3.25 -10.11 9.70
N GLY A 184 3.55 -10.85 10.76
CA GLY A 184 2.70 -11.91 11.32
C GLY A 184 1.28 -11.44 11.64
N SER A 185 1.12 -10.22 12.15
CA SER A 185 -0.20 -9.60 12.38
C SER A 185 -1.05 -9.48 11.11
N LYS A 186 -0.43 -9.31 9.94
CA LYS A 186 -1.13 -9.23 8.64
C LYS A 186 -1.50 -10.61 8.11
N VAL A 187 -0.64 -11.61 8.32
CA VAL A 187 -0.96 -13.01 8.03
C VAL A 187 -2.19 -13.44 8.83
N ASP A 188 -2.20 -13.17 10.13
CA ASP A 188 -3.32 -13.46 11.02
C ASP A 188 -4.60 -12.73 10.60
N ALA A 189 -4.52 -11.43 10.26
CA ALA A 189 -5.68 -10.68 9.81
C ALA A 189 -6.29 -11.25 8.51
N VAL A 190 -5.48 -11.80 7.62
CA VAL A 190 -5.97 -12.44 6.39
C VAL A 190 -6.61 -13.79 6.70
N LEU A 191 -5.98 -14.63 7.53
CA LEU A 191 -6.46 -15.98 7.81
C LEU A 191 -7.67 -15.99 8.75
N VAL A 192 -7.61 -15.22 9.84
CA VAL A 192 -8.61 -15.25 10.92
C VAL A 192 -9.71 -14.23 10.69
N LYS A 193 -9.36 -13.00 10.28
CA LYS A 193 -10.33 -11.90 10.11
C LYS A 193 -10.83 -11.75 8.68
N ASN A 194 -10.40 -12.64 7.78
CA ASN A 194 -10.75 -12.64 6.36
C ASN A 194 -10.54 -11.25 5.70
N GLN A 195 -9.47 -10.55 6.09
CA GLN A 195 -9.20 -9.19 5.62
C GLN A 195 -8.66 -9.18 4.18
N ASN A 196 -9.53 -9.45 3.20
CA ASN A 196 -9.18 -9.61 1.80
C ASN A 196 -8.47 -8.39 1.20
N GLN A 197 -8.80 -7.17 1.66
CA GLN A 197 -8.09 -5.96 1.22
C GLN A 197 -6.58 -6.01 1.55
N THR A 198 -6.21 -6.56 2.72
CA THR A 198 -4.80 -6.71 3.09
C THR A 198 -4.11 -7.71 2.18
N LEU A 199 -4.78 -8.81 1.85
CA LEU A 199 -4.27 -9.81 0.90
C LEU A 199 -4.09 -9.21 -0.49
N ASP A 200 -5.07 -8.46 -0.98
CA ASP A 200 -4.99 -7.77 -2.27
C ASP A 200 -3.86 -6.76 -2.35
N ASN A 201 -3.67 -5.97 -1.30
CA ASN A 201 -2.58 -5.00 -1.26
C ASN A 201 -1.20 -5.69 -1.31
N VAL A 202 -1.09 -6.92 -0.80
CA VAL A 202 0.13 -7.72 -0.93
C VAL A 202 0.26 -8.23 -2.37
N VAL A 203 -0.79 -8.83 -2.93
CA VAL A 203 -0.79 -9.37 -4.31
C VAL A 203 -0.52 -8.28 -5.36
N ALA A 204 -1.08 -7.09 -5.19
CA ALA A 204 -0.82 -5.91 -6.01
C ALA A 204 0.67 -5.51 -6.00
N LYS A 205 1.34 -5.60 -4.84
CA LYS A 205 2.78 -5.35 -4.72
C LYS A 205 3.62 -6.46 -5.35
N ILE A 206 3.19 -7.71 -5.25
CA ILE A 206 3.86 -8.84 -5.93
C ILE A 206 3.84 -8.59 -7.44
N ASN A 207 2.68 -8.22 -7.98
CA ASN A 207 2.51 -7.94 -9.40
C ASN A 207 3.45 -6.83 -9.88
N GLU A 208 3.44 -5.66 -9.22
CA GLU A 208 4.30 -4.52 -9.56
C GLU A 208 5.79 -4.87 -9.49
N LYS A 209 6.20 -5.63 -8.46
CA LYS A 209 7.59 -6.05 -8.28
C LYS A 209 8.09 -7.03 -9.34
N LEU A 210 7.18 -7.77 -9.95
CA LEU A 210 7.48 -8.68 -11.05
C LEU A 210 7.28 -8.02 -12.43
N GLY A 211 7.08 -6.70 -12.46
CA GLY A 211 6.95 -5.91 -13.68
C GLY A 211 5.53 -5.82 -14.24
N GLY A 212 4.52 -6.29 -13.51
CA GLY A 212 3.12 -6.17 -13.91
C GLY A 212 2.53 -4.79 -13.60
N VAL A 213 1.42 -4.48 -14.26
CA VAL A 213 0.66 -3.23 -14.09
C VAL A 213 -0.71 -3.54 -13.50
N ASN A 214 -1.00 -2.97 -12.33
CA ASN A 214 -2.25 -3.28 -11.62
C ASN A 214 -3.48 -2.69 -12.29
N TYR A 215 -3.42 -1.41 -12.68
CA TYR A 215 -4.47 -0.66 -13.35
C TYR A 215 -3.89 0.59 -14.02
N ASN A 216 -4.66 1.22 -14.90
CA ASN A 216 -4.34 2.53 -15.47
C ASN A 216 -5.43 3.55 -15.10
N ILE A 217 -5.10 4.84 -15.20
CA ILE A 217 -6.00 5.96 -14.90
C ILE A 217 -6.30 6.71 -16.20
N MET A 218 -7.57 6.82 -16.54
CA MET A 218 -8.04 7.65 -17.65
C MET A 218 -8.64 8.96 -17.15
N LEU A 219 -8.05 10.07 -17.59
CA LEU A 219 -8.54 11.42 -17.34
C LEU A 219 -9.49 11.83 -18.48
N GLY A 220 -10.64 12.41 -18.13
CA GLY A 220 -11.49 13.11 -19.11
C GLY A 220 -12.31 12.23 -20.08
N SER A 221 -12.21 10.90 -20.02
CA SER A 221 -12.94 10.03 -20.96
C SER A 221 -14.45 10.05 -20.71
N LYS A 222 -15.20 10.52 -21.72
CA LYS A 222 -16.64 10.20 -21.85
C LYS A 222 -16.77 8.75 -22.35
N PRO A 223 -17.88 8.04 -22.08
CA PRO A 223 -18.03 6.62 -22.41
C PRO A 223 -17.76 6.21 -23.87
N ASN A 224 -17.77 7.17 -24.81
CA ASN A 224 -17.58 6.94 -26.26
C ASN A 224 -16.29 7.56 -26.83
N ASP A 225 -15.30 7.86 -26.00
CA ASP A 225 -14.08 8.51 -26.50
C ASP A 225 -13.11 7.53 -27.16
N SER A 226 -12.69 7.86 -28.38
CA SER A 226 -11.84 7.02 -29.25
C SER A 226 -10.45 6.71 -28.68
N LEU A 227 -10.01 7.47 -27.67
CA LEU A 227 -8.73 7.28 -26.96
C LEU A 227 -8.63 5.93 -26.23
N VAL A 228 -9.75 5.29 -25.87
CA VAL A 228 -9.76 3.97 -25.21
C VAL A 228 -9.17 2.87 -26.13
N SER A 229 -9.22 3.06 -27.45
CA SER A 229 -8.73 2.08 -28.43
C SER A 229 -7.21 2.03 -28.60
N TYR A 230 -6.47 3.03 -28.10
CA TYR A 230 -5.01 3.11 -28.28
C TYR A 230 -4.22 2.51 -27.11
N LEU A 231 -4.88 2.25 -25.97
CA LEU A 231 -4.26 1.69 -24.77
C LEU A 231 -4.42 0.16 -24.68
N SER A 232 -4.98 -0.47 -25.71
CA SER A 232 -5.28 -1.91 -25.80
C SER A 232 -4.31 -2.69 -26.70
N ARG A 233 -3.09 -2.18 -26.90
CA ARG A 233 -2.00 -2.89 -27.58
C ARG A 233 -0.94 -3.34 -26.60
#